data_AF-A0A1B3CUG9-F1
#
_entry.id   AF-A0A1B3CUG9-F1
#
_cell.length_a   1.000
_cell.length_b   1.000
_cell.length_c   1.000
_cell.angle_alpha   90.00
_cell.angle_beta   90.00
_cell.angle_gamma   90.00
#
_symmetry.space_group_name_H-M   'P 1'
#
loop_
_entity.id
_entity.type
_entity.pdbx_description
1 polymer ?
#
loop_
_entity_poly.entity_id
_entity_poly.type
_entity_poly.pdbx_seq_one_letter_code
_entity_poly.pdbx_strand_id
1 'polypeptide(L)' 'MQVLYASNSLDVDESGSGLSMVFADWRFKLQVNNALSVCLCVESRGDSHFMQAKTAELLANISGTEERP' A
#
# COMPACT_ATOMS: atom_id res chain seq x y z
N MET A 1 -2.37 12.73 3.68
CA MET A 1 -2.10 11.28 3.69
C MET A 1 -0.61 10.96 3.47
N GLN A 2 0.32 11.70 4.08
CA GLN A 2 1.77 11.55 3.79
C GLN A 2 2.62 11.27 5.04
N VAL A 3 2.01 11.26 6.23
CA VAL A 3 2.73 11.27 7.52
C VAL A 3 2.69 9.93 8.26
N LEU A 4 1.76 9.02 7.94
CA LEU A 4 1.59 7.78 8.72
C LEU A 4 2.63 6.70 8.39
N TYR A 5 3.15 6.67 7.16
CA TYR A 5 4.07 5.62 6.71
C TYR A 5 5.50 6.12 6.44
N ALA A 6 5.69 7.42 6.23
CA ALA A 6 7.00 8.00 5.89
C ALA A 6 8.06 7.81 6.99
N SER A 7 7.65 7.71 8.26
CA SER A 7 8.59 7.52 9.38
C SER A 7 9.15 6.10 9.48
N ASN A 8 8.48 5.10 8.91
CA ASN A 8 8.89 3.70 8.92
C ASN A 8 9.17 3.13 7.53
N SER A 9 8.92 3.90 6.47
CA SER A 9 9.24 3.54 5.10
C SER A 9 10.72 3.77 4.85
N LEU A 10 11.42 2.72 4.45
CA LEU A 10 12.81 2.77 4.00
C LEU A 10 12.93 3.45 2.63
N ASP A 11 11.91 3.26 1.79
CA ASP A 11 11.86 3.84 0.45
C ASP A 11 10.40 4.08 0.06
N VAL A 12 10.13 5.20 -0.60
CA VAL A 12 8.84 5.51 -1.19
C VAL A 12 9.08 5.96 -2.62
N ASP A 13 8.49 5.23 -3.55
CA ASP A 13 8.53 5.56 -4.97
C ASP A 13 7.12 5.87 -5.45
N GLU A 14 6.90 7.14 -5.77
CA GLU A 14 5.65 7.66 -6.35
C GLU A 14 5.83 7.95 -7.85
N SER A 15 6.85 7.36 -8.48
CA SER A 15 7.19 7.63 -9.87
C SER A 15 6.17 6.99 -10.82
N GLY A 16 5.32 7.81 -11.45
CA GLY A 16 4.35 7.40 -12.46
C GLY A 16 2.93 7.16 -11.93
N SER A 17 2.16 6.27 -12.57
CA SER A 17 0.77 5.93 -12.19
C SER A 17 0.67 4.89 -11.05
N GLY A 18 1.68 4.84 -10.18
CA GLY A 18 1.78 3.84 -9.11
C GLY A 18 2.52 4.36 -7.89
N LEU A 19 2.30 3.68 -6.77
CA LEU A 19 2.85 3.95 -5.46
C LEU A 19 3.50 2.68 -4.92
N SER A 20 4.80 2.72 -4.67
CA SER A 20 5.53 1.62 -4.03
C SER A 20 6.10 2.10 -2.70
N MET A 21 5.91 1.32 -1.64
CA MET A 21 6.49 1.61 -0.32
C MET A 21 7.22 0.37 0.20
N VAL A 22 8.45 0.58 0.65
CA VAL A 22 9.30 -0.47 1.22
C VAL A 22 9.51 -0.19 2.69
N PHE A 23 9.23 -1.18 3.54
CA PHE A 23 9.48 -1.17 4.98
C PHE A 23 10.55 -2.21 5.31
N ALA A 24 11.01 -2.24 6.57
CA ALA A 24 12.06 -3.16 7.02
C ALA A 24 11.69 -4.66 6.82
N ASP A 25 10.45 -5.01 7.13
CA ASP A 25 9.98 -6.40 7.16
C ASP A 25 9.05 -6.78 6.00
N TRP A 26 8.60 -5.79 5.23
CA TRP A 26 7.62 -5.98 4.16
C TRP A 26 7.62 -4.81 3.18
N ARG A 27 7.00 -4.99 2.02
CA ARG A 27 6.79 -3.92 1.05
C ARG A 27 5.43 -4.08 0.38
N PHE A 28 4.90 -3.00 -0.15
CA PHE A 28 3.74 -3.06 -1.02
C PHE A 28 3.90 -2.18 -2.25
N LYS A 29 3.19 -2.57 -3.31
CA LYS A 29 3.09 -1.83 -4.56
C LYS A 29 1.61 -1.71 -4.93
N LEU A 30 1.14 -0.48 -5.01
CA LEU A 30 -0.17 -0.11 -5.51
C LEU A 30 -0.01 0.49 -6.90
N GLN A 31 -0.61 -0.12 -7.92
CA GLN A 31 -0.54 0.37 -9.29
C GLN A 31 -1.94 0.57 -9.85
N VAL A 32 -2.21 1.78 -10.34
CA VAL A 32 -3.43 2.07 -11.10
C VAL A 32 -3.22 1.51 -12.49
N ASN A 33 -3.91 0.41 -12.80
CA ASN A 33 -3.77 -0.27 -14.10
C ASN A 33 -4.62 0.42 -15.16
N ASN A 34 -5.83 0.84 -14.78
CA ASN A 34 -6.72 1.62 -15.61
C ASN A 34 -7.60 2.52 -14.72
N ALA A 35 -8.36 3.46 -15.32
CA ALA A 35 -9.27 4.34 -14.57
C ALA A 35 -10.35 3.63 -13.73
N LEU A 36 -10.49 2.31 -13.90
CA LEU A 36 -11.49 1.47 -13.23
C LEU A 36 -10.88 0.39 -12.33
N SER A 37 -9.56 0.23 -12.29
CA SER A 37 -8.93 -0.84 -11.51
C SER A 37 -7.55 -0.48 -10.98
N VAL A 38 -7.32 -0.90 -9.74
CA VAL A 38 -6.04 -0.81 -9.04
C VAL A 38 -5.57 -2.20 -8.67
N CYS A 39 -4.26 -2.46 -8.78
CA CYS A 39 -3.63 -3.69 -8.33
C CYS A 39 -2.77 -3.39 -7.10
N LEU A 40 -2.97 -4.17 -6.04
CA LEU A 40 -2.19 -4.11 -4.82
C LEU A 40 -1.39 -5.41 -4.67
N CYS A 41 -0.06 -5.30 -4.69
CA CYS A 41 0.86 -6.39 -4.39
C CYS A 41 1.48 -6.13 -3.01
N VAL A 42 1.37 -7.08 -2.08
CA VAL A 42 1.99 -7.01 -0.76
C VAL A 42 2.95 -8.19 -0.60
N GLU A 43 4.19 -7.91 -0.21
CA GLU A 43 5.22 -8.92 0.01
C GLU A 43 5.76 -8.79 1.44
N SER A 44 5.91 -9.91 2.13
CA SER A 44 6.46 -10.00 3.50
C SER A 44 7.60 -11.01 3.54
N ARG A 45 8.43 -10.99 4.59
CA ARG A 45 9.55 -11.93 4.80
C ARG A 45 9.11 -13.34 5.28
N GLY A 46 8.09 -13.91 4.64
CA GLY A 46 7.57 -15.24 4.94
C GLY A 46 6.36 -15.26 5.90
N ASP A 47 5.94 -14.11 6.39
CA ASP A 47 4.80 -13.98 7.31
C ASP A 47 3.47 -13.79 6.56
N SER A 48 2.89 -14.88 6.07
CA SER A 48 1.65 -14.84 5.29
C SER A 48 0.46 -14.22 6.04
N HIS A 49 0.37 -14.44 7.35
CA HIS A 49 -0.68 -13.84 8.19
C HIS A 49 -0.51 -12.32 8.30
N PHE A 50 0.73 -11.85 8.49
CA PHE A 50 1.06 -10.43 8.52
C PHE A 50 0.75 -9.78 7.16
N MET A 51 1.14 -10.43 6.06
CA MET A 51 0.82 -9.99 4.70
C MET A 51 -0.68 -9.84 4.48
N GLN A 52 -1.49 -10.81 4.89
CA GLN A 52 -2.95 -10.75 4.75
C GLN A 52 -3.56 -9.63 5.59
N ALA A 53 -3.13 -9.49 6.85
CA ALA A 53 -3.58 -8.41 7.73
C ALA A 53 -3.26 -7.03 7.14
N LYS A 54 -2.03 -6.83 6.64
CA LYS A 54 -1.63 -5.59 5.96
C LYS A 54 -2.35 -5.37 4.64
N THR A 55 -2.63 -6.42 3.88
CA THR A 55 -3.44 -6.32 2.66
C THR A 55 -4.85 -5.83 2.98
N ALA A 56 -5.50 -6.41 4.00
CA ALA A 56 -6.83 -5.98 4.43
C ALA A 56 -6.84 -4.54 4.95
N GLU A 57 -5.83 -4.16 5.75
CA GLU A 57 -5.64 -2.78 6.24
C GLU A 57 -5.48 -1.79 5.08
N LEU A 58 -4.63 -2.11 4.10
CA LEU A 58 -4.41 -1.25 2.93
C LEU A 58 -5.64 -1.14 2.04
N LEU A 59 -6.33 -2.26 1.77
CA LEU A 59 -7.57 -2.26 1.00
C LEU A 59 -8.64 -1.43 1.70
N ALA A 60 -8.80 -1.56 3.03
CA ALA A 60 -9.74 -0.77 3.81
C ALA A 60 -9.43 0.73 3.73
N ASN A 61 -8.15 1.12 3.75
CA ASN A 61 -7.74 2.53 3.59
C ASN A 61 -8.01 3.06 2.18
N ILE A 62 -7.81 2.24 1.14
CA ILE A 62 -8.07 2.63 -0.26
C ILE A 62 -9.58 2.75 -0.51
N SER A 63 -10.37 1.75 -0.08
CA SER A 63 -11.84 1.76 -0.20
C SER A 63 -12.52 2.75 0.75
N GLY A 64 -11.85 3.09 1.86
CA GLY A 64 -12.30 4.03 2.88
C GLY A 64 -12.16 5.50 2.48
N THR A 65 -11.75 5.81 1.25
CA THR A 65 -11.76 7.18 0.70
C THR A 65 -13.17 7.61 0.27
N GLU A 66 -14.20 7.21 1.03
CA GLU A 66 -15.58 7.70 0.98
C GLU A 66 -15.90 8.43 2.31
N GLU A 67 -14.96 9.21 2.84
CA GLU A 67 -15.24 10.24 3.83
C GLU A 67 -15.28 11.59 3.10
N ARG A 68 -16.40 11.84 2.42
CA ARG A 68 -16.93 13.19 2.19
C ARG A 68 -18.05 13.37 3.23
N PRO A 69 -18.04 14.44 4.03
CA PRO A 69 -18.36 15.79 3.55
C PRO A 69 -17.36 16.88 3.96
#